data_AF-A0A6N2BYG3-F1
#
_entry.id   AF-A0A6N2BYG3-F1
#
_cell.length_a   1.000
_cell.length_b   1.000
_cell.length_c   1.000
_cell.angle_alpha   90.00
_cell.angle_beta   90.00
_cell.angle_gamma   90.00
#
_symmetry.space_group_name_H-M   'P 1'
#
loop_
_entity.id
_entity.type
_entity.pdbx_description
1 polymer ?
#
loop_
_entity_poly.entity_id
_entity_poly.type
_entity_poly.pdbx_seq_one_letter_code
_entity_poly.pdbx_strand_id
1 'polypeptide(L)'
;MSTAVSHQISLFRFQFMRHESLRIIEEIAGKAAEHKLLIVDFLVRVFALIGDTESCLALRYEALLMREQKAICDQRLLVSYSEWLTFAEHSLESGFCSIAKKACEKALLCFDVNIVDDPENYFVIEKIKNLKDVAVISASSKSVQAQAATYFKNKNIQQNSQGSYVPVEVKSSGSTLFRDGLKRRHRRQLDEYRHLKLSGITDGNMQNILVGHYAK
;
A
#
# COMPACT_ATOMS: atom_id res chain seq x y z
N MET A 1 -33.92 -3.62 -2.63
CA MET A 1 -33.07 -2.80 -1.74
C MET A 1 -31.93 -2.22 -2.56
N SER A 2 -31.62 -0.93 -2.41
CA SER A 2 -30.51 -0.29 -3.12
C SER A 2 -29.16 -0.88 -2.67
N THR A 3 -28.24 -1.11 -3.61
CA THR A 3 -26.88 -1.60 -3.36
C THR A 3 -26.10 -0.73 -2.37
N ALA A 4 -26.38 0.58 -2.34
CA ALA A 4 -25.78 1.51 -1.39
C ALA A 4 -26.18 1.22 0.07
N VAL A 5 -27.46 0.91 0.32
CA VAL A 5 -27.96 0.58 1.68
C VAL A 5 -27.37 -0.74 2.16
N SER A 6 -27.22 -1.72 1.26
CA SER A 6 -26.62 -3.01 1.59
C SER A 6 -25.13 -2.88 1.96
N HIS A 7 -24.38 -2.03 1.22
CA HIS A 7 -22.98 -1.76 1.50
C HIS A 7 -22.78 -0.99 2.82
N GLN A 8 -23.69 -0.08 3.16
CA GLN A 8 -23.62 0.68 4.40
C GLN A 8 -23.92 -0.18 5.64
N ILE A 9 -24.88 -1.12 5.52
CA ILE A 9 -25.18 -2.11 6.56
C ILE A 9 -24.00 -3.07 6.76
N SER A 10 -23.34 -3.53 5.68
CA SER A 10 -22.17 -4.41 5.80
C SER A 10 -20.99 -3.72 6.48
N LEU A 11 -20.73 -2.45 6.16
CA LEU A 11 -19.67 -1.66 6.80
C LEU A 11 -19.91 -1.46 8.30
N PHE A 12 -21.16 -1.16 8.69
CA PHE A 12 -21.51 -1.04 10.10
C PHE A 12 -21.29 -2.36 10.86
N ARG A 13 -21.70 -3.48 10.26
CA ARG A 13 -21.50 -4.82 10.84
C ARG A 13 -20.01 -5.13 11.05
N PHE A 14 -19.15 -4.81 10.08
CA PHE A 14 -17.70 -5.02 10.22
C PHE A 14 -17.12 -4.19 11.35
N GLN A 15 -17.47 -2.90 11.43
CA GLN A 15 -16.97 -2.02 12.49
C GLN A 15 -17.37 -2.51 13.87
N PHE A 16 -18.63 -2.94 14.05
CA PHE A 16 -19.09 -3.52 15.30
C PHE A 16 -18.30 -4.78 15.67
N MET A 17 -18.16 -5.73 14.74
CA MET A 17 -17.43 -6.99 14.99
C MET A 17 -15.95 -6.75 15.28
N ARG A 18 -15.31 -5.81 14.57
CA ARG A 18 -13.94 -5.37 14.85
C ARG A 18 -13.82 -4.81 16.27
N HIS A 19 -14.73 -3.94 16.68
CA HIS A 19 -14.72 -3.34 18.02
C HIS A 19 -14.86 -4.40 19.13
N GLU A 20 -15.86 -5.28 19.02
CA GLU A 20 -16.05 -6.34 20.03
C GLU A 20 -14.88 -7.33 20.06
N SER A 21 -14.30 -7.65 18.90
CA SER A 21 -13.11 -8.52 18.85
C SER A 21 -11.91 -7.91 19.56
N LEU A 22 -11.71 -6.59 19.46
CA LEU A 22 -10.63 -5.90 20.16
C LEU A 22 -10.80 -5.99 21.68
N ARG A 23 -12.02 -5.81 22.19
CA ARG A 23 -12.32 -5.96 23.62
C ARG A 23 -12.02 -7.37 24.11
N ILE A 24 -12.38 -8.39 23.33
CA ILE A 24 -12.06 -9.79 23.63
C ILE A 24 -10.54 -9.98 23.68
N ILE A 25 -9.79 -9.46 22.70
CA ILE A 25 -8.33 -9.58 22.64
C ILE A 25 -7.66 -8.92 23.86
N GLU A 26 -8.15 -7.74 24.27
CA GLU A 26 -7.67 -7.03 25.45
C GLU A 26 -7.94 -7.83 26.74
N GLU A 27 -9.15 -8.39 26.89
CA GLU A 27 -9.52 -9.19 28.05
C GLU A 27 -8.64 -10.43 28.21
N ILE A 28 -8.27 -11.06 27.10
CA ILE A 28 -7.44 -12.28 27.11
C ILE A 28 -5.94 -12.01 27.02
N ALA A 29 -5.51 -10.75 27.01
CA ALA A 29 -4.10 -10.36 26.88
C ALA A 29 -3.21 -10.97 27.98
N GLY A 30 -3.75 -11.23 29.17
CA GLY A 30 -3.04 -11.89 30.27
C GLY A 30 -3.07 -13.43 30.25
N LYS A 31 -3.83 -14.06 29.34
CA LYS A 31 -4.01 -15.52 29.31
C LYS A 31 -2.82 -16.25 28.68
N ALA A 32 -2.77 -17.57 28.89
CA ALA A 32 -1.80 -18.46 28.24
C ALA A 32 -1.94 -18.42 26.72
N ALA A 33 -0.84 -18.69 26.00
CA ALA A 33 -0.80 -18.62 24.54
C ALA A 33 -1.78 -19.58 23.87
N GLU A 34 -1.95 -20.79 24.41
CA GLU A 34 -2.92 -21.78 23.92
C GLU A 34 -4.35 -21.23 23.95
N HIS A 35 -4.74 -20.60 25.07
CA HIS A 35 -6.06 -20.01 25.22
C HIS A 35 -6.27 -18.83 24.25
N LYS A 36 -5.23 -18.00 24.07
CA LYS A 36 -5.26 -16.91 23.08
C LYS A 36 -5.42 -17.43 21.66
N LEU A 37 -4.67 -18.47 21.29
CA LEU A 37 -4.72 -19.07 19.95
C LEU A 37 -6.10 -19.67 19.65
N LEU A 38 -6.75 -20.32 20.63
CA LEU A 38 -8.13 -20.82 20.47
C LEU A 38 -9.12 -19.69 20.16
N ILE A 39 -9.02 -18.57 20.88
CA ILE A 39 -9.92 -17.44 20.66
C ILE A 39 -9.62 -16.75 19.33
N VAL A 40 -8.34 -16.58 18.99
CA VAL A 40 -7.95 -16.01 17.70
C VAL A 40 -8.42 -16.90 16.55
N ASP A 41 -8.31 -18.23 16.63
CA ASP A 41 -8.84 -19.14 15.60
C ASP A 41 -10.36 -19.01 15.44
N PHE A 42 -11.09 -18.90 16.56
CA PHE A 42 -12.52 -18.63 16.54
C PHE A 42 -12.83 -17.30 15.83
N LEU A 43 -12.14 -16.22 16.19
CA LEU A 43 -12.33 -14.90 15.59
C LEU A 43 -11.98 -14.90 14.09
N VAL A 44 -10.92 -15.59 13.66
CA VAL A 44 -10.56 -15.75 12.24
C VAL A 44 -11.73 -16.37 11.46
N ARG A 45 -12.36 -17.42 12.00
CA ARG A 45 -13.53 -18.07 11.37
C ARG A 45 -14.73 -17.13 11.31
N VAL A 46 -14.96 -16.33 12.36
CA VAL A 46 -16.02 -15.32 12.38
C VAL A 46 -15.80 -14.26 11.32
N PHE A 47 -14.59 -13.71 11.19
CA PHE A 47 -14.27 -12.69 10.19
C PHE A 47 -14.34 -13.25 8.76
N ALA A 48 -13.91 -14.50 8.55
CA ALA A 48 -14.12 -15.20 7.29
C ALA A 48 -15.60 -15.36 6.94
N LEU A 49 -16.44 -15.73 7.92
CA LEU A 49 -17.88 -15.93 7.72
C LEU A 49 -18.61 -14.63 7.35
N ILE A 50 -18.26 -13.51 7.99
CA ILE A 50 -18.92 -12.23 7.70
C ILE A 50 -18.39 -11.55 6.44
N GLY A 51 -17.25 -12.02 5.91
CA GLY A 51 -16.59 -11.48 4.71
C GLY A 51 -15.64 -10.32 4.98
N ASP A 52 -15.13 -10.19 6.21
CA ASP A 52 -14.14 -9.18 6.57
C ASP A 52 -12.72 -9.72 6.36
N THR A 53 -12.27 -9.69 5.10
CA THR A 53 -10.98 -10.24 4.69
C THR A 53 -9.79 -9.60 5.41
N GLU A 54 -9.85 -8.30 5.69
CA GLU A 54 -8.78 -7.57 6.36
C GLU A 54 -8.57 -8.08 7.79
N SER A 55 -9.64 -8.15 8.60
CA SER A 55 -9.55 -8.64 9.98
C SER A 55 -9.24 -10.12 10.05
N CYS A 56 -9.76 -10.92 9.12
CA CYS A 56 -9.43 -12.34 9.00
C CYS A 56 -7.93 -12.56 8.77
N LEU A 57 -7.34 -11.88 7.78
CA LEU A 57 -5.92 -12.01 7.47
C LEU A 57 -5.03 -11.43 8.57
N ALA A 58 -5.41 -10.31 9.18
CA ALA A 58 -4.67 -9.73 10.29
C ALA A 58 -4.56 -10.70 11.47
N LEU A 59 -5.68 -11.28 11.90
CA LEU A 59 -5.68 -12.23 13.03
C LEU A 59 -4.96 -13.53 12.69
N ARG A 60 -5.10 -14.04 11.46
CA ARG A 60 -4.38 -15.23 11.02
C ARG A 60 -2.87 -14.98 11.02
N TYR A 61 -2.42 -13.80 10.59
CA TYR A 61 -1.01 -13.42 10.64
C TYR A 61 -0.48 -13.35 12.08
N GLU A 62 -1.21 -12.71 12.99
CA GLU A 62 -0.83 -12.64 14.41
C GLU A 62 -0.79 -14.03 15.05
N ALA A 63 -1.75 -14.92 14.74
CA ALA A 63 -1.74 -16.29 15.23
C ALA A 63 -0.49 -17.07 14.78
N LEU A 64 -0.06 -16.90 13.52
CA LEU A 64 1.15 -17.52 13.00
C LEU A 64 2.39 -16.99 13.74
N LEU A 65 2.50 -15.68 13.94
CA LEU A 65 3.61 -15.08 14.69
C LEU A 65 3.67 -15.55 16.15
N MET A 66 2.51 -15.58 16.82
CA MET A 66 2.42 -16.07 18.21
C MET A 66 2.87 -17.53 18.32
N ARG A 67 2.49 -18.37 17.35
CA ARG A 67 2.91 -19.77 17.28
C ARG A 67 4.41 -19.91 17.07
N GLU A 68 5.00 -19.17 16.12
CA GLU A 68 6.46 -19.16 15.93
C GLU A 68 7.21 -18.75 17.21
N GLN A 69 6.74 -17.71 17.90
CA GLN A 69 7.37 -17.26 19.14
C GLN A 69 7.31 -18.33 20.24
N LYS A 70 6.25 -19.13 20.26
CA LYS A 70 6.02 -20.18 21.26
C LYS A 70 6.59 -21.54 20.87
N ALA A 71 6.95 -21.73 19.61
CA ALA A 71 7.56 -22.96 19.10
C ALA A 71 8.85 -23.35 19.84
N ILE A 72 9.55 -22.37 20.43
CA ILE A 72 10.75 -22.57 21.27
C ILE A 72 10.42 -23.40 22.52
N CYS A 73 9.22 -23.24 23.08
CA CYS A 73 8.79 -23.92 24.31
C CYS A 73 7.89 -25.13 24.01
N ASP A 74 7.15 -25.11 22.90
CA ASP A 74 6.27 -26.20 22.47
C ASP A 74 6.35 -26.40 20.96
N GLN A 75 6.99 -27.50 20.54
CA GLN A 75 7.19 -27.82 19.14
C GLN A 75 5.88 -28.12 18.39
N ARG A 76 4.77 -28.38 19.10
CA ARG A 76 3.43 -28.51 18.49
C ARG A 76 2.92 -27.20 17.90
N LEU A 77 3.50 -26.08 18.31
CA LEU A 77 3.21 -24.74 17.79
C LEU A 77 4.15 -24.34 16.64
N LEU A 78 5.01 -25.25 16.17
CA LEU A 78 5.86 -24.97 15.01
C LEU A 78 4.98 -24.67 13.79
N VAL A 79 5.20 -23.51 13.18
CA VAL A 79 4.51 -23.12 11.96
C VAL A 79 5.27 -23.69 10.77
N SER A 80 4.57 -24.43 9.93
CA SER A 80 5.13 -25.04 8.73
C SER A 80 5.26 -24.05 7.58
N TYR A 81 6.16 -24.33 6.63
CA TYR A 81 6.28 -23.52 5.40
C TYR A 81 4.95 -23.48 4.62
N SER A 82 4.18 -24.57 4.65
CA SER A 82 2.94 -24.71 3.88
C SER A 82 1.85 -23.80 4.44
N GLU A 83 1.76 -23.65 5.77
CA GLU A 83 0.87 -22.68 6.40
C GLU A 83 1.21 -21.23 6.02
N TRP A 84 2.51 -20.89 6.01
CA TRP A 84 2.97 -19.57 5.56
C TRP A 84 2.70 -19.34 4.07
N LEU A 85 2.90 -20.36 3.23
CA LEU A 85 2.63 -20.30 1.79
C LEU A 85 1.13 -20.11 1.52
N THR A 86 0.24 -20.90 2.15
CA THR A 86 -1.21 -20.72 2.00
C THR A 86 -1.65 -19.33 2.47
N PHE A 87 -1.07 -18.82 3.56
CA PHE A 87 -1.36 -17.46 4.02
C PHE A 87 -0.87 -16.40 3.02
N ALA A 88 0.29 -16.61 2.39
CA ALA A 88 0.81 -15.72 1.35
C ALA A 88 -0.09 -15.69 0.10
N GLU A 89 -0.54 -16.86 -0.37
CA GLU A 89 -1.46 -17.00 -1.50
C GLU A 89 -2.75 -16.23 -1.24
N HIS A 90 -3.41 -16.47 -0.10
CA HIS A 90 -4.65 -15.77 0.29
C HIS A 90 -4.44 -14.25 0.42
N SER A 91 -3.31 -13.83 0.96
CA SER A 91 -2.98 -12.41 1.12
C SER A 91 -2.80 -11.72 -0.23
N LEU A 92 -2.16 -12.41 -1.19
CA LEU A 92 -1.93 -11.89 -2.53
C LEU A 92 -3.23 -11.79 -3.33
N GLU A 93 -4.06 -12.83 -3.30
CA GLU A 93 -5.40 -12.86 -3.90
C GLU A 93 -6.29 -11.73 -3.37
N SER A 94 -6.17 -11.43 -2.08
CA SER A 94 -6.88 -10.34 -1.41
C SER A 94 -6.26 -8.95 -1.67
N GLY A 95 -5.14 -8.89 -2.41
CA GLY A 95 -4.47 -7.65 -2.80
C GLY A 95 -3.46 -7.09 -1.79
N PHE A 96 -3.25 -7.74 -0.65
CA PHE A 96 -2.29 -7.36 0.40
C PHE A 96 -0.86 -7.82 0.06
N CYS A 97 -0.31 -7.25 -1.01
CA CYS A 97 0.96 -7.67 -1.61
C CYS A 97 2.15 -7.59 -0.62
N SER A 98 2.20 -6.55 0.21
CA SER A 98 3.25 -6.37 1.23
C SER A 98 3.25 -7.48 2.28
N ILE A 99 2.06 -7.92 2.68
CA ILE A 99 1.86 -8.99 3.66
C ILE A 99 2.17 -10.35 3.02
N ALA A 100 1.71 -10.58 1.79
CA ALA A 100 2.04 -11.77 1.03
C ALA A 100 3.55 -11.95 0.86
N LYS A 101 4.28 -10.87 0.55
CA LYS A 101 5.75 -10.87 0.48
C LYS A 101 6.37 -11.33 1.80
N LYS A 102 5.95 -10.74 2.92
CA LYS A 102 6.48 -11.07 4.25
C LYS A 102 6.19 -12.52 4.65
N ALA A 103 5.02 -13.03 4.28
CA ALA A 103 4.67 -14.43 4.47
C ALA A 103 5.53 -15.38 3.62
N CYS A 104 5.88 -15.00 2.39
CA CYS A 104 6.83 -15.76 1.58
C CYS A 104 8.23 -15.77 2.22
N GLU A 105 8.69 -14.64 2.76
CA GLU A 105 9.96 -14.55 3.51
C GLU A 105 9.93 -15.49 4.73
N LYS A 106 8.83 -15.53 5.48
CA LYS A 106 8.63 -16.47 6.58
C LYS A 106 8.65 -17.94 6.14
N ALA A 107 7.97 -18.27 5.03
CA ALA A 107 7.97 -19.63 4.48
C ALA A 107 9.38 -20.09 4.07
N LEU A 108 10.19 -19.19 3.49
CA LEU A 108 11.58 -19.50 3.11
C LEU A 108 12.45 -19.80 4.33
N LEU A 109 12.27 -19.09 5.43
CA LEU A 109 13.02 -19.31 6.67
C LEU A 109 12.79 -20.71 7.26
N CYS A 110 11.67 -21.37 6.96
CA CYS A 110 11.43 -22.75 7.39
C CYS A 110 12.42 -23.75 6.79
N PHE A 111 13.04 -23.43 5.65
CA PHE A 111 14.00 -24.29 4.96
C PHE A 111 15.45 -24.06 5.41
N ASP A 112 15.78 -22.87 5.94
CA ASP A 112 17.12 -22.58 6.50
C ASP A 112 17.45 -23.46 7.72
N VAL A 113 16.42 -24.02 8.39
CA VAL A 113 16.58 -24.85 9.60
C VAL A 113 16.76 -26.35 9.28
N ASN A 114 16.41 -26.79 8.07
CA ASN A 114 16.43 -28.20 7.68
C ASN A 114 17.25 -28.39 6.40
N ILE A 115 18.58 -28.45 6.56
CA ILE A 115 19.53 -28.75 5.49
C ILE A 115 19.47 -30.26 5.19
N VAL A 116 18.37 -30.69 4.60
CA VAL A 116 18.30 -31.98 3.89
C VAL A 116 17.99 -31.62 2.45
N ASP A 117 18.93 -31.97 1.57
CA ASP A 117 18.90 -31.72 0.13
C ASP A 117 17.85 -32.62 -0.53
N ASP A 118 16.58 -32.34 -0.24
CA ASP A 118 15.43 -33.01 -0.80
C ASP A 118 15.02 -32.29 -2.10
N PRO A 119 15.01 -32.99 -3.25
CA PRO A 119 14.52 -32.44 -4.52
C PRO A 119 13.12 -31.83 -4.44
N GLU A 120 12.24 -32.34 -3.56
CA GLU A 120 10.90 -31.75 -3.37
C GLU A 120 10.96 -30.34 -2.76
N ASN A 121 11.92 -30.09 -1.87
CA ASN A 121 12.12 -28.77 -1.28
C ASN A 121 12.54 -27.74 -2.32
N TYR A 122 13.30 -28.13 -3.35
CA TYR A 122 13.70 -27.22 -4.43
C TYR A 122 12.47 -26.65 -5.16
N PHE A 123 11.53 -27.51 -5.57
CA PHE A 123 10.30 -27.09 -6.26
C PHE A 123 9.45 -26.17 -5.38
N VAL A 124 9.32 -26.50 -4.10
CA VAL A 124 8.57 -25.69 -3.14
C VAL A 124 9.23 -24.32 -2.93
N ILE A 125 10.55 -24.27 -2.75
CA ILE A 125 11.31 -23.03 -2.60
C ILE A 125 11.15 -22.16 -3.85
N GLU A 126 11.23 -22.75 -5.04
CA GLU A 126 11.01 -22.05 -6.30
C GLU A 126 9.58 -21.47 -6.38
N LYS A 127 8.56 -22.25 -6.01
CA LYS A 127 7.18 -21.77 -5.91
C LYS A 127 7.05 -20.56 -4.97
N ILE A 128 7.66 -20.62 -3.78
CA ILE A 128 7.63 -19.52 -2.81
C ILE A 128 8.34 -18.28 -3.35
N LYS A 129 9.50 -18.45 -4.02
CA LYS A 129 10.23 -17.34 -4.65
C LYS A 129 9.40 -16.68 -5.75
N ASN A 130 8.79 -17.48 -6.63
CA ASN A 130 7.91 -16.97 -7.69
C ASN A 130 6.73 -16.18 -7.12
N LEU A 131 6.07 -16.69 -6.07
CA LEU A 131 4.95 -15.99 -5.42
C LEU A 131 5.40 -14.66 -4.80
N LYS A 132 6.58 -14.64 -4.15
CA LYS A 132 7.18 -13.43 -3.59
C LYS A 132 7.45 -12.39 -4.68
N ASP A 133 7.98 -12.81 -5.82
CA ASP A 133 8.29 -11.91 -6.94
C ASP A 133 7.00 -11.33 -7.54
N VAL A 134 5.95 -12.15 -7.69
CA VAL A 134 4.62 -11.67 -8.08
C VAL A 134 4.08 -10.65 -7.08
N ALA A 135 4.24 -10.88 -5.77
CA ALA A 135 3.82 -9.92 -4.75
C ALA A 135 4.59 -8.59 -4.86
N VAL A 136 5.90 -8.63 -5.11
CA VAL A 136 6.74 -7.43 -5.30
C VAL A 136 6.33 -6.66 -6.56
N ILE A 137 6.14 -7.36 -7.68
CA ILE A 137 5.68 -6.76 -8.94
C ILE A 137 4.29 -6.13 -8.74
N SER A 138 3.38 -6.83 -8.09
CA SER A 138 2.03 -6.33 -7.82
C SER A 138 2.02 -5.10 -6.92
N ALA A 139 2.86 -5.07 -5.89
CA ALA A 139 3.04 -3.90 -5.03
C ALA A 139 3.60 -2.71 -5.82
N SER A 140 4.65 -2.93 -6.63
CA SER A 140 5.28 -1.87 -7.42
C SER A 140 4.36 -1.30 -8.50
N SER A 141 3.56 -2.14 -9.17
CA SER A 141 2.56 -1.71 -10.16
C SER A 141 1.45 -0.84 -9.55
N LYS A 142 1.16 -1.01 -8.26
CA LYS A 142 0.18 -0.20 -7.52
C LYS A 142 0.81 1.04 -6.86
N SER A 143 2.11 1.29 -7.06
CA SER A 143 2.76 2.49 -6.51
C SER A 143 2.21 3.77 -7.12
N VAL A 144 2.26 4.87 -6.37
CA VAL A 144 1.84 6.20 -6.84
C VAL A 144 2.61 6.60 -8.11
N GLN A 145 3.89 6.27 -8.19
CA GLN A 145 4.72 6.55 -9.36
C GLN A 145 4.27 5.74 -10.58
N ALA A 146 4.03 4.44 -10.41
CA ALA A 146 3.52 3.59 -11.49
C ALA A 146 2.13 4.05 -11.96
N GLN A 147 1.23 4.38 -11.02
CA GLN A 147 -0.10 4.90 -11.32
C GLN A 147 -0.06 6.29 -11.98
N ALA A 148 0.86 7.16 -11.57
CA ALA A 148 1.06 8.45 -12.22
C ALA A 148 1.59 8.26 -13.66
N ALA A 149 2.55 7.35 -13.85
CA ALA A 149 3.09 7.05 -15.18
C ALA A 149 2.01 6.48 -16.12
N THR A 150 1.17 5.56 -15.65
CA THR A 150 0.04 5.04 -16.44
C THR A 150 -0.99 6.12 -16.72
N TYR A 151 -1.31 6.98 -15.74
CA TYR A 151 -2.19 8.12 -15.92
C TYR A 151 -1.67 9.09 -17.00
N PHE A 152 -0.39 9.45 -16.97
CA PHE A 152 0.22 10.31 -17.98
C PHE A 152 0.23 9.66 -19.37
N LYS A 153 0.52 8.36 -19.47
CA LYS A 153 0.43 7.61 -20.74
C LYS A 153 -0.99 7.64 -21.31
N ASN A 154 -1.99 7.33 -20.49
CA ASN A 154 -3.39 7.33 -20.91
C ASN A 154 -3.87 8.72 -21.33
N LYS A 155 -3.43 9.77 -20.61
CA LYS A 155 -3.69 11.16 -20.98
C LYS A 155 -3.07 11.53 -22.33
N ASN A 156 -1.84 11.10 -22.60
CA ASN A 156 -1.18 11.34 -23.89
C ASN A 156 -1.88 10.61 -25.04
N ILE A 157 -2.33 9.37 -24.81
CA ILE A 157 -3.13 8.61 -25.79
C ILE A 157 -4.44 9.35 -26.08
N GLN A 158 -5.17 9.80 -25.05
CA GLN A 158 -6.43 10.52 -25.21
C GLN A 158 -6.26 11.88 -25.92
N GLN A 159 -5.13 12.56 -25.74
CA GLN A 159 -4.80 13.79 -26.48
C GLN A 159 -4.45 13.51 -27.95
N ASN A 160 -3.73 12.42 -28.24
CA ASN A 160 -3.43 12.01 -29.62
C ASN A 160 -4.67 11.53 -30.38
N SER A 161 -5.67 10.94 -29.70
CA SER A 161 -6.94 10.55 -30.30
C SER A 161 -7.86 11.72 -30.67
N GLN A 162 -7.60 12.94 -30.18
CA GLN A 162 -8.35 14.16 -30.54
C GLN A 162 -7.85 14.83 -31.83
N GLY A 163 -6.94 14.20 -32.57
CA GLY A 163 -6.34 14.74 -33.80
C GLY A 163 -7.22 14.79 -35.05
N SER A 164 -8.54 14.58 -34.97
CA SER A 164 -9.45 14.76 -36.12
C SER A 164 -10.86 15.15 -35.67
N TYR A 165 -11.02 16.40 -35.25
CA TYR A 165 -12.33 17.04 -35.29
C TYR A 165 -12.16 18.46 -35.85
N VAL A 166 -12.85 18.70 -36.97
CA VAL A 166 -13.00 20.02 -37.58
C VAL A 166 -13.55 20.98 -36.51
N PRO A 167 -12.98 22.18 -36.31
CA PRO A 167 -13.41 23.06 -35.24
C PRO A 167 -14.79 23.62 -35.56
N VAL A 168 -15.81 23.12 -34.87
CA VAL A 168 -16.99 23.95 -34.57
C VAL A 168 -16.65 24.71 -33.30
N GLU A 169 -16.81 26.02 -33.35
CA GLU A 169 -16.44 26.97 -32.31
C GLU A 169 -17.19 26.68 -31.00
N VAL A 170 -16.58 25.88 -30.12
CA VAL A 170 -17.12 25.61 -28.79
C VAL A 170 -16.75 26.77 -27.89
N LYS A 171 -17.76 27.54 -27.46
CA LYS A 171 -17.63 28.56 -26.42
C LYS A 171 -16.86 27.99 -25.22
N SER A 172 -15.72 28.60 -24.91
CA SER A 172 -14.80 28.12 -23.88
C SER A 172 -15.49 28.11 -22.51
N SER A 173 -15.54 26.95 -21.86
CA SER A 173 -16.08 26.81 -20.50
C SER A 173 -15.29 27.68 -19.50
N GLY A 174 -15.93 28.17 -18.44
CA GLY A 174 -15.27 28.98 -17.40
C GLY A 174 -14.02 28.31 -16.79
N SER A 175 -13.97 26.98 -16.79
CA SER A 175 -12.81 26.20 -16.32
C SER A 175 -11.56 26.35 -17.21
N THR A 176 -11.73 26.47 -18.53
CA THR A 176 -10.61 26.69 -19.45
C THR A 176 -10.09 28.11 -19.32
N LEU A 177 -10.99 29.09 -19.21
CA LEU A 177 -10.65 30.50 -18.98
C LEU A 177 -9.87 30.68 -17.67
N PHE A 178 -10.28 29.99 -16.59
CA PHE A 178 -9.58 30.03 -15.31
C PHE A 178 -8.16 29.44 -15.42
N ARG A 179 -8.01 28.26 -16.04
CA ARG A 179 -6.69 27.64 -16.27
C ARG A 179 -5.78 28.53 -17.12
N ASP A 180 -6.32 29.17 -18.15
CA ASP A 180 -5.55 30.05 -19.02
C ASP A 180 -5.24 31.40 -18.35
N GLY A 181 -6.06 31.85 -17.40
CA GLY A 181 -5.74 32.93 -16.48
C GLY A 181 -4.51 32.62 -15.61
N LEU A 182 -4.49 31.44 -14.99
CA LEU A 182 -3.36 30.96 -14.18
C LEU A 182 -2.06 30.87 -14.99
N LYS A 183 -2.11 30.28 -16.18
CA LYS A 183 -0.94 30.18 -17.08
C LYS A 183 -0.41 31.56 -17.47
N ARG A 184 -1.29 32.51 -17.79
CA ARG A 184 -0.91 33.89 -18.12
C ARG A 184 -0.24 34.58 -16.93
N ARG A 185 -0.77 34.38 -15.72
CA ARG A 185 -0.16 34.91 -14.49
C ARG A 185 1.25 34.35 -14.25
N HIS A 186 1.43 33.03 -14.34
CA HIS A 186 2.75 32.41 -14.15
C HIS A 186 3.76 32.87 -15.21
N ARG A 187 3.32 33.07 -16.46
CA ARG A 187 4.18 33.61 -17.51
C ARG A 187 4.65 35.03 -17.19
N ARG A 188 3.73 35.92 -16.78
CA ARG A 188 4.09 37.29 -16.37
C ARG A 188 5.07 37.30 -15.21
N GLN A 189 4.86 36.46 -14.20
CA GLN A 189 5.80 36.33 -13.08
C GLN A 189 7.18 35.85 -13.54
N LEU A 190 7.24 34.86 -14.44
CA LEU A 190 8.52 34.40 -15.01
C LEU A 190 9.23 35.49 -15.82
N ASP A 191 8.48 36.26 -16.61
CA ASP A 191 9.04 37.36 -17.39
C ASP A 191 9.53 38.49 -16.46
N GLU A 192 8.78 38.84 -15.41
CA GLU A 192 9.22 39.79 -14.37
C GLU A 192 10.50 39.32 -13.67
N TYR A 193 10.58 38.05 -13.24
CA TYR A 193 11.81 37.49 -12.65
C TYR A 193 13.00 37.54 -13.62
N ARG A 194 12.77 37.30 -14.91
CA ARG A 194 13.82 37.40 -15.94
C ARG A 194 14.26 38.85 -16.14
N HIS A 195 13.32 39.79 -16.17
CA HIS A 195 13.60 41.22 -16.28
C HIS A 195 14.34 41.77 -15.05
N LEU A 196 13.95 41.37 -13.83
CA LEU A 196 14.64 41.72 -12.57
C LEU A 196 16.07 41.17 -12.53
N LYS A 197 16.29 39.97 -13.08
CA LYS A 197 17.63 39.36 -13.18
C LYS A 197 18.52 40.03 -14.23
N LEU A 198 17.92 40.62 -15.27
CA LEU A 198 18.63 41.38 -16.31
C LEU A 198 18.92 42.83 -15.86
N SER A 199 18.01 43.48 -15.13
CA SER A 199 18.22 44.83 -14.59
C SER A 199 19.26 44.85 -13.46
N GLY A 200 19.41 43.76 -12.71
CA GLY A 200 20.48 43.59 -11.71
C GLY A 200 21.88 43.36 -12.30
N ILE A 201 22.00 43.17 -13.62
CA ILE A 201 23.29 43.00 -14.32
C ILE A 201 23.69 44.28 -15.07
N THR A 202 22.76 45.20 -15.34
CA THR A 202 23.02 46.45 -16.08
C THR A 202 23.32 47.68 -15.22
N ASP A 203 22.99 47.67 -13.92
CA ASP A 203 23.43 48.71 -12.98
C ASP A 203 24.69 48.25 -12.23
N GLY A 204 25.81 48.29 -12.95
CA GLY A 204 27.12 48.30 -12.33
C GLY A 204 27.43 49.69 -11.80
N ASN A 205 27.41 49.88 -10.48
CA ASN A 205 28.36 50.76 -9.85
C ASN A 205 28.75 50.27 -8.45
N MET A 206 30.05 50.04 -8.29
CA MET A 206 30.69 49.61 -7.05
C MET A 206 30.59 50.68 -5.97
N GLN A 207 30.23 50.28 -4.73
CA GLN A 207 31.14 50.28 -3.57
C GLN A 207 30.37 50.25 -2.24
N ASN A 208 30.95 49.48 -1.31
CA ASN A 208 30.87 49.61 0.15
C ASN A 208 29.55 49.19 0.81
N ILE A 209 29.47 48.55 1.98
CA ILE A 209 30.37 48.04 3.03
C ILE A 209 29.42 47.10 3.82
N LEU A 210 29.75 45.83 3.99
CA LEU A 210 30.22 45.24 5.26
C LEU A 210 29.26 45.38 6.47
N VAL A 211 29.21 44.28 7.23
CA VAL A 211 28.70 44.11 8.60
C VAL A 211 27.26 43.59 8.69
N GLY A 212 27.17 42.29 9.02
CA GLY A 212 25.94 41.65 9.43
C GLY A 212 25.55 41.98 10.87
N HIS A 213 24.42 41.44 11.31
CA HIS A 213 24.24 41.07 12.70
C HIS A 213 23.11 40.05 12.82
N TYR A 214 23.47 38.87 13.33
CA TYR A 214 22.55 38.06 14.12
C TYR A 214 22.13 38.87 15.34
N ALA A 215 20.82 38.87 15.64
CA ALA A 215 20.26 39.07 16.96
C ALA A 215 18.87 38.40 16.93
N LYS A 216 18.76 37.23 17.56
CA LYS A 216 18.05 36.99 18.83
C LYS A 216 16.53 37.09 18.69
#